data_AF-A0A411YBQ3-F1
#
_entry.id   AF-A0A411YBQ3-F1
#
_cell.length_a   1.000
_cell.length_b   1.000
_cell.length_c   1.000
_cell.angle_alpha   90.00
_cell.angle_beta   90.00
_cell.angle_gamma   90.00
#
_symmetry.space_group_name_H-M   'P 1'
#
loop_
_entity.id
_entity.type
_entity.pdbx_description
1 polymer ?
#
loop_
_entity_poly.entity_id
_entity_poly.type
_entity_poly.pdbx_seq_one_letter_code
_entity_poly.pdbx_strand_id
1 'polypeptide(L)'
;MEAGWGLLDDGSASRRYRRDSVEFSRVANLSDALFAIAMTLLVLRIEVPDVPADQLAGALADQLPQFIAFLLSFAVVANFWWIHHRFIAVLGVVEPGLIAINLVLLGAVALVPVAGLALLVLTWPAESVVAWRAPPEYRAWG
;
A
#
# COMPACT_ATOMS: atom_id res chain seq x y z
N MET A 1 -31.37 -40.14 -26.98
CA MET A 1 -30.98 -38.72 -26.82
C MET A 1 -30.75 -38.48 -25.34
N GLU A 2 -29.66 -39.00 -24.80
CA GLU A 2 -29.23 -38.71 -23.44
C GLU A 2 -28.37 -37.45 -23.50
N ALA A 3 -28.85 -36.40 -22.84
CA ALA A 3 -28.20 -35.11 -22.80
C ALA A 3 -26.90 -35.24 -21.99
N GLY A 4 -25.77 -34.95 -22.65
CA GLY A 4 -24.46 -34.87 -22.03
C GLY A 4 -24.39 -33.72 -21.04
N TRP A 5 -24.77 -33.99 -19.79
CA TRP A 5 -24.58 -33.09 -18.65
C TRP A 5 -23.52 -33.62 -17.67
N GLY A 6 -22.54 -34.38 -18.18
CA GLY A 6 -21.31 -34.73 -17.44
C GLY A 6 -20.24 -33.63 -17.42
N LEU A 7 -20.58 -32.40 -17.83
CA LEU A 7 -19.66 -31.25 -17.87
C LEU A 7 -19.83 -30.31 -16.67
N LEU A 8 -20.70 -30.66 -15.71
CA LEU A 8 -20.93 -29.88 -14.49
C LEU A 8 -20.54 -30.62 -13.20
N ASP A 9 -19.73 -31.69 -13.29
CA ASP A 9 -19.00 -32.21 -12.13
C ASP A 9 -17.82 -31.26 -11.82
N ASP A 10 -18.18 -30.22 -11.09
CA ASP A 10 -17.53 -29.63 -9.91
C ASP A 10 -16.00 -29.46 -9.86
N GLY A 11 -15.37 -29.03 -10.96
CA GLY A 11 -14.04 -28.42 -10.95
C GLY A 11 -13.88 -27.15 -10.09
N SER A 12 -14.90 -26.74 -9.32
CA SER A 12 -14.87 -25.67 -8.32
C SER A 12 -14.36 -26.14 -6.96
N ALA A 13 -13.67 -27.29 -6.90
CA ALA A 13 -12.90 -27.73 -5.74
C ALA A 13 -12.14 -26.53 -5.16
N SER A 14 -12.72 -25.93 -4.11
CA SER A 14 -12.13 -24.79 -3.41
C SER A 14 -10.74 -25.26 -2.99
N ARG A 15 -9.71 -24.76 -3.66
CA ARG A 15 -8.36 -25.29 -3.52
C ARG A 15 -7.87 -24.87 -2.14
N ARG A 16 -8.07 -25.74 -1.15
CA ARG A 16 -7.68 -25.55 0.25
C ARG A 16 -6.20 -25.88 0.36
N TYR A 17 -5.37 -24.86 0.59
CA TYR A 17 -3.94 -25.03 0.77
C TYR A 17 -3.66 -25.30 2.24
N ARG A 18 -3.22 -26.51 2.57
CA ARG A 18 -2.81 -26.86 3.94
C ARG A 18 -1.51 -26.17 4.33
N ARG A 19 -1.26 -26.01 5.62
CA ARG A 19 -0.04 -25.37 6.14
C ARG A 19 1.28 -26.00 5.66
N ASP A 20 1.28 -27.31 5.41
CA ASP A 20 2.41 -28.07 4.86
C ASP A 20 2.65 -27.84 3.36
N SER A 21 1.71 -27.17 2.67
CA SER A 21 1.82 -26.88 1.24
C SER A 21 2.70 -25.66 0.95
N VAL A 22 3.35 -25.70 -0.20
CA VAL A 22 4.16 -24.59 -0.71
C VAL A 22 3.30 -23.34 -0.95
N GLU A 23 2.05 -23.55 -1.37
CA GLU A 23 1.08 -22.51 -1.69
C GLU A 23 0.69 -21.70 -0.46
N PHE A 24 0.51 -22.36 0.69
CA PHE A 24 0.32 -21.66 1.96
C PHE A 24 1.51 -20.75 2.27
N SER A 25 2.74 -21.27 2.14
CA SER A 25 3.96 -20.48 2.36
C SER A 25 4.08 -19.31 1.38
N ARG A 26 3.68 -19.47 0.12
CA ARG A 26 3.68 -18.39 -0.88
C ARG A 26 2.76 -17.25 -0.48
N VAL A 27 1.56 -17.55 0.02
CA VAL A 27 0.61 -16.53 0.48
C VAL A 27 1.15 -15.78 1.69
N ALA A 28 1.71 -16.50 2.68
CA ALA A 28 2.32 -15.88 3.85
C ALA A 28 3.51 -14.97 3.47
N ASN A 29 4.41 -15.48 2.63
CA ASN A 29 5.59 -14.74 2.19
C ASN A 29 5.23 -13.49 1.36
N LEU A 30 4.16 -13.55 0.56
CA LEU A 30 3.67 -12.39 -0.18
C LEU A 30 3.20 -11.30 0.78
N SER A 31 2.44 -11.67 1.82
CA SER A 31 2.00 -10.72 2.85
C SER A 31 3.19 -10.09 3.57
N ASP A 32 4.13 -10.90 4.05
CA ASP A 32 5.34 -10.41 4.74
C ASP A 32 6.15 -9.44 3.88
N ALA A 33 6.37 -9.79 2.60
CA ALA A 33 7.09 -8.94 1.66
C ALA A 33 6.38 -7.60 1.43
N LEU A 34 5.05 -7.60 1.29
CA LEU A 34 4.29 -6.38 1.05
C LEU A 34 4.26 -5.46 2.28
N PHE A 35 4.09 -6.02 3.49
CA PHE A 35 4.20 -5.25 4.72
C PHE A 35 5.59 -4.61 4.87
N ALA A 36 6.66 -5.37 4.57
CA ALA A 36 8.03 -4.86 4.60
C ALA A 36 8.23 -3.70 3.61
N ILE A 37 7.75 -3.83 2.37
CA ILE A 37 7.82 -2.76 1.37
C ILE A 37 7.02 -1.53 1.82
N ALA A 38 5.81 -1.71 2.35
CA ALA A 38 5.00 -0.58 2.83
C ALA A 38 5.73 0.19 3.95
N MET A 39 6.33 -0.52 4.91
CA MET A 39 7.10 0.09 5.99
C MET A 39 8.32 0.85 5.49
N THR A 40 9.05 0.34 4.49
CA THR A 40 10.21 1.04 3.94
C THR A 40 9.83 2.23 3.09
N LEU A 41 8.71 2.18 2.34
CA LEU A 41 8.23 3.32 1.56
C LEU A 41 7.78 4.51 2.41
N LEU A 42 7.40 4.28 3.68
CA LEU A 42 7.07 5.37 4.60
C LEU A 42 8.25 6.31 4.83
N VAL A 43 9.49 5.81 4.82
CA VAL A 43 10.68 6.65 5.08
C VAL A 43 10.89 7.68 3.97
N LEU A 44 10.46 7.36 2.75
CA LEU A 44 10.56 8.25 1.60
C LEU A 44 9.64 9.48 1.70
N ARG A 45 8.75 9.52 2.71
CA ARG A 45 7.89 10.67 3.01
C ARG A 45 8.56 11.71 3.87
N ILE A 46 9.73 11.44 4.44
CA ILE A 46 10.51 12.42 5.17
C ILE A 46 11.25 13.27 4.14
N GLU A 47 10.94 14.56 4.12
CA GLU A 47 11.61 15.52 3.24
C GLU A 47 13.00 15.81 3.78
N VAL A 48 14.00 15.93 2.90
CA VAL A 48 15.33 16.37 3.30
C VAL A 48 15.39 17.89 3.10
N PRO A 49 15.60 18.69 4.16
CA PRO A 49 15.64 20.14 4.02
C PRO A 49 16.88 20.57 3.23
N ASP A 50 16.68 21.33 2.15
CA ASP A 50 17.74 21.93 1.33
C ASP A 50 18.06 23.32 1.87
N VAL A 51 18.79 23.37 2.98
CA VAL A 51 19.17 24.62 3.66
C VAL A 51 20.68 24.71 3.87
N PRO A 52 21.25 25.92 3.94
CA PRO A 52 22.63 26.14 4.35
C PRO A 52 22.96 25.48 5.70
N ALA A 53 24.21 25.03 5.87
CA ALA A 53 24.63 24.24 7.03
C ALA A 53 24.40 24.95 8.38
N ASP A 54 24.46 26.28 8.41
CA ASP A 54 24.19 27.12 9.58
C ASP A 54 22.71 27.12 10.01
N GLN A 55 21.79 26.73 9.11
CA GLN A 55 20.34 26.69 9.35
C GLN A 55 19.79 25.26 9.48
N LEU A 56 20.63 24.25 9.21
CA LEU A 56 20.23 22.84 9.21
C LEU A 56 19.61 22.38 10.53
N ALA A 57 20.16 22.80 11.67
CA ALA A 57 19.63 22.42 12.97
C ALA A 57 18.21 22.94 13.23
N GLY A 58 17.91 24.17 12.80
CA GLY A 58 16.57 24.74 12.88
C GLY A 58 15.60 24.04 11.95
N ALA A 59 16.01 23.82 10.69
CA ALA A 59 15.19 23.11 9.70
C ALA A 59 14.86 21.66 10.11
N LEU A 60 15.80 20.96 10.77
CA LEU A 60 15.55 19.63 11.32
C LEU A 60 14.58 19.65 12.50
N ALA A 61 14.65 20.66 13.37
CA ALA A 61 13.72 20.82 14.48
C ALA A 61 12.29 21.05 13.97
N ASP A 62 12.13 21.84 12.91
CA ASP A 62 10.83 22.09 12.27
C ASP A 62 10.23 20.84 11.62
N GLN A 63 11.05 19.83 11.29
CA GLN A 63 10.60 18.54 10.75
C GLN A 63 10.23 17.48 11.80
N LEU A 64 10.40 17.75 13.10
CA LEU A 64 10.00 16.81 14.16
C LEU A 64 8.54 16.30 14.02
N PRO A 65 7.53 17.13 13.67
CA PRO A 65 6.18 16.64 13.46
C PRO A 65 6.07 15.60 12.33
N GLN A 66 6.85 15.77 11.25
CA GLN A 66 6.89 14.84 10.12
C GLN A 66 7.54 13.50 10.51
N PHE A 67 8.62 13.54 11.31
CA PHE A 67 9.22 12.35 11.89
C PHE A 67 8.26 11.59 12.82
N ILE A 68 7.50 12.30 13.66
CA ILE A 68 6.49 11.68 14.52
C ILE A 68 5.38 11.04 13.67
N ALA A 69 4.89 11.73 12.64
CA ALA A 69 3.89 11.19 11.72
C ALA A 69 4.39 9.93 10.98
N PHE A 70 5.65 9.92 10.56
CA PHE A 70 6.33 8.73 10.03
C PHE A 70 6.33 7.59 11.06
N LEU A 71 6.81 7.83 12.28
CA LEU A 71 6.91 6.80 13.33
C LEU A 71 5.54 6.22 13.69
N LEU A 72 4.51 7.06 13.78
CA LEU A 72 3.13 6.61 14.03
C LEU A 72 2.61 5.75 12.88
N SER A 73 2.84 6.17 11.64
CA SER A 73 2.44 5.40 10.45
C SER A 73 3.17 4.05 10.41
N PHE A 74 4.47 4.04 10.70
CA PHE A 74 5.28 2.83 10.77
C PHE A 74 4.75 1.89 11.85
N ALA A 75 4.48 2.42 13.06
CA ALA A 75 3.94 1.64 14.18
C ALA A 75 2.56 1.03 13.85
N VAL A 76 1.69 1.77 13.15
CA VAL A 76 0.39 1.26 12.70
C VAL A 76 0.57 0.09 11.73
N VAL A 77 1.38 0.25 10.69
CA VAL A 77 1.63 -0.82 9.71
C VAL A 77 2.31 -2.04 10.36
N ALA A 78 3.28 -1.81 11.24
CA ALA A 78 3.96 -2.86 12.00
C ALA A 78 2.99 -3.61 12.92
N ASN A 79 2.03 -2.92 13.55
CA ASN A 79 1.00 -3.56 14.36
C ASN A 79 0.04 -4.40 13.52
N PHE A 80 -0.36 -3.92 12.34
CA PHE A 80 -1.14 -4.74 11.39
C PHE A 80 -0.38 -5.99 10.95
N TRP A 81 0.92 -5.85 10.62
CA TRP A 81 1.78 -6.99 10.33
C TRP A 81 1.86 -7.96 11.51
N TRP A 82 2.02 -7.48 12.73
CA TRP A 82 2.07 -8.34 13.93
C TRP A 82 0.79 -9.15 14.14
N ILE A 83 -0.38 -8.49 14.01
CA ILE A 83 -1.68 -9.15 14.10
C ILE A 83 -1.84 -10.18 12.97
N HIS A 84 -1.48 -9.80 11.75
CA HIS A 84 -1.54 -10.69 10.57
C HIS A 84 -0.63 -11.91 10.75
N HIS A 85 0.62 -11.71 11.16
CA HIS A 85 1.59 -12.77 11.39
C HIS A 85 1.10 -13.76 12.44
N ARG A 86 0.52 -13.28 13.55
CA ARG A 86 -0.12 -14.14 14.57
C ARG A 86 -1.32 -14.90 14.02
N PHE A 87 -2.12 -14.26 13.18
CA PHE A 87 -3.27 -14.88 12.53
C PHE A 87 -2.84 -16.01 11.58
N ILE A 88 -1.87 -15.77 10.69
CA ILE A 88 -1.31 -16.82 9.81
C ILE A 88 -0.68 -17.95 10.63
N ALA A 89 -0.01 -17.62 11.74
CA ALA A 89 0.64 -18.60 12.61
C ALA A 89 -0.33 -19.61 13.25
N VAL A 90 -1.63 -19.31 13.36
CA VAL A 90 -2.66 -20.24 13.88
C VAL A 90 -3.47 -20.94 12.78
N LEU A 91 -3.37 -20.50 11.52
CA LEU A 91 -4.08 -21.15 10.42
C LEU A 91 -3.50 -22.54 10.10
N GLY A 92 -4.40 -23.51 9.90
CA GLY A 92 -4.08 -24.85 9.40
C GLY A 92 -4.29 -25.01 7.89
N VAL A 93 -5.16 -24.18 7.30
CA VAL A 93 -5.53 -24.18 5.87
C VAL A 93 -5.82 -22.75 5.42
N VAL A 94 -5.51 -22.44 4.17
CA VAL A 94 -5.90 -21.22 3.46
C VAL A 94 -6.82 -21.59 2.31
N GLU A 95 -7.97 -20.92 2.22
CA GLU A 95 -8.95 -21.08 1.15
C GLU A 95 -8.91 -19.88 0.19
N PRO A 96 -9.39 -20.02 -1.06
CA PRO A 96 -9.37 -18.92 -2.04
C PRO A 96 -10.08 -17.64 -1.58
N GLY A 97 -11.17 -17.76 -0.82
CA GLY A 97 -11.87 -16.61 -0.24
C GLY A 97 -11.01 -15.83 0.77
N LEU A 98 -10.25 -16.55 1.59
CA LEU A 98 -9.31 -15.94 2.54
C LEU A 98 -8.15 -15.25 1.81
N ILE A 99 -7.68 -15.82 0.69
CA ILE A 99 -6.68 -15.17 -0.18
C ILE A 99 -7.22 -13.85 -0.72
N ALA A 100 -8.46 -13.82 -1.22
CA ALA A 100 -9.07 -12.60 -1.73
C ALA A 100 -9.18 -11.50 -0.65
N ILE A 101 -9.63 -11.86 0.56
CA ILE A 101 -9.69 -10.94 1.70
C ILE A 101 -8.28 -10.45 2.07
N ASN A 102 -7.29 -11.35 2.08
CA ASN A 102 -5.89 -10.99 2.33
C ASN A 102 -5.38 -9.99 1.28
N LEU A 103 -5.67 -10.19 0.00
CA LEU A 103 -5.28 -9.26 -1.06
C LEU A 103 -5.93 -7.88 -0.89
N VAL A 104 -7.19 -7.81 -0.47
CA VAL A 104 -7.85 -6.53 -0.14
C VAL A 104 -7.16 -5.83 1.03
N LEU A 105 -6.85 -6.57 2.11
CA LEU A 105 -6.09 -6.04 3.25
C LEU A 105 -4.71 -5.52 2.81
N LEU A 106 -3.97 -6.30 2.03
CA LEU A 106 -2.65 -5.93 1.50
C LEU A 106 -2.75 -4.70 0.59
N GLY A 107 -3.79 -4.60 -0.23
CA GLY A 107 -4.08 -3.40 -1.03
C GLY A 107 -4.29 -2.17 -0.16
N ALA A 108 -5.06 -2.28 0.93
CA ALA A 108 -5.25 -1.19 1.88
C ALA A 108 -3.94 -0.77 2.57
N VAL A 109 -3.11 -1.74 2.97
CA VAL A 109 -1.79 -1.48 3.58
C VAL A 109 -0.84 -0.81 2.57
N ALA A 110 -0.83 -1.26 1.32
CA ALA A 110 -0.01 -0.68 0.26
C ALA A 110 -0.36 0.80 -0.03
N LEU A 111 -1.57 1.23 0.29
CA LEU A 111 -1.99 2.63 0.16
C LEU A 111 -1.50 3.51 1.30
N VAL A 112 -1.13 2.97 2.47
CA VAL A 112 -0.72 3.78 3.64
C VAL A 112 0.43 4.74 3.31
N PRO A 113 1.52 4.33 2.63
CA PRO A 113 2.60 5.26 2.26
C PRO A 113 2.20 6.34 1.24
N VAL A 114 1.06 6.17 0.57
CA VAL A 114 0.56 7.06 -0.49
C VAL A 114 -0.68 7.84 -0.05
N ALA A 115 -1.29 7.52 1.10
CA ALA A 115 -2.57 8.07 1.53
C ALA A 115 -2.55 9.61 1.66
N GLY A 116 -1.43 10.20 2.09
CA GLY A 116 -1.26 11.65 2.09
C GLY A 116 -1.24 12.27 0.68
N LEU A 117 -0.65 11.57 -0.30
CA LEU A 117 -0.63 11.99 -1.71
C LEU A 117 -2.01 11.82 -2.36
N ALA A 118 -2.72 10.74 -2.04
CA ALA A 118 -4.07 10.49 -2.55
C ALA A 118 -5.06 11.56 -2.06
N LEU A 119 -4.96 11.99 -0.80
CA LEU A 119 -5.76 13.11 -0.29
C LEU A 119 -5.44 14.39 -1.08
N LEU A 120 -4.16 14.72 -1.28
CA LEU A 120 -3.74 15.89 -2.05
C LEU A 120 -4.26 15.87 -3.49
N VAL A 121 -4.20 14.72 -4.18
CA VAL A 121 -4.67 14.54 -5.56
C VAL A 121 -6.19 14.57 -5.65
N LEU A 122 -6.91 14.01 -4.68
CA LEU A 122 -8.37 14.01 -4.65
C LEU A 122 -8.94 15.37 -4.24
N THR A 123 -8.20 16.15 -3.45
CA THR A 123 -8.54 17.54 -3.11
C THR A 123 -8.00 18.55 -4.12
N TRP A 124 -7.27 18.10 -5.15
CA TRP A 124 -6.70 18.98 -6.15
C TRP A 124 -7.80 19.63 -7.00
N PRO A 125 -7.99 20.95 -6.96
CA PRO A 125 -9.07 21.60 -7.68
C PRO A 125 -8.77 21.64 -9.18
N ALA A 126 -9.74 21.20 -10.00
CA ALA A 126 -9.59 21.13 -11.46
C ALA A 126 -9.29 22.50 -12.10
N GLU A 127 -9.64 23.62 -11.45
CA GLU A 127 -9.32 24.97 -11.91
C GLU A 127 -7.81 25.26 -12.04
N SER A 128 -6.97 24.58 -11.27
CA SER A 128 -5.51 24.76 -11.31
C SER A 128 -4.85 24.25 -12.60
N VAL A 129 -5.50 23.31 -13.31
CA VAL A 129 -5.04 22.81 -14.63
C VAL A 129 -5.31 23.85 -15.72
N VAL A 130 -6.33 24.69 -15.55
CA VAL A 130 -6.70 25.78 -16.49
C VAL A 130 -5.82 27.02 -16.29
N ALA A 131 -5.28 27.21 -15.08
CA ALA A 131 -4.39 28.33 -14.74
C ALA A 131 -3.01 28.27 -15.44
N TRP A 132 -2.62 27.13 -16.00
CA TRP A 132 -1.40 26.99 -16.83
C TRP A 132 -1.59 27.48 -18.29
N ARG A 133 -2.67 28.22 -18.60
CA ARG A 133 -2.72 28.95 -19.89
C ARG A 133 -1.53 29.91 -19.95
N ALA A 134 -0.68 29.68 -20.95
CA ALA A 134 0.61 30.32 -21.15
C ALA A 134 0.63 31.81 -20.75
N PRO A 135 1.66 32.27 -20.02
CA PRO A 135 1.84 33.67 -19.68
C PRO A 135 1.70 34.59 -20.92
N PRO A 136 1.18 35.82 -20.76
CA PRO A 136 0.95 36.75 -21.87
C PRO A 136 2.16 36.97 -22.78
N GLU A 137 3.39 36.80 -22.27
CA GLU A 137 4.64 36.94 -23.03
C GLU A 137 4.77 36.00 -24.23
N TYR A 138 4.08 34.86 -24.27
CA TYR A 138 4.14 33.92 -25.40
C TYR A 138 3.14 34.23 -26.53
N ARG A 139 2.21 35.19 -26.35
CA ARG A 139 1.24 35.57 -27.39
C ARG A 139 1.78 36.57 -28.42
N ALA A 140 3.00 37.08 -28.23
CA ALA A 140 3.58 38.11 -29.09
C ALA A 140 4.39 37.57 -30.30
N TRP A 141 4.50 36.25 -30.45
CA TRP A 141 5.26 35.59 -31.53
C TRP A 141 4.35 34.87 -32.54
N GLY A 142 3.14 35.39 -32.77
CA GLY A 142 2.18 34.89 -33.76
C GLY A 142 1.78 35.96 -34.76
#